data_AF-A0A0U1KYB8-F1
#
_entry.id   AF-A0A0U1KYB8-F1
#
_cell.length_a   1.000
_cell.length_b   1.000
_cell.length_c   1.000
_cell.angle_alpha   90.00
_cell.angle_beta   90.00
_cell.angle_gamma   90.00
#
_symmetry.space_group_name_H-M   'P 1'
#
loop_
_entity.id
_entity.type
_entity.pdbx_description
1 polymer ?
#
loop_
_entity_poly.entity_id
_entity_poly.type
_entity_poly.pdbx_seq_one_letter_code
_entity_poly.pdbx_strand_id
1 'polypeptide(L)'
;MGGYVDPLKKEGQVELSRNLQIATAAVDSTGMCLFIAFAILDIPEGFNALVDMINARYGLSLTADDVTALGKSILKAERAFNAAAGFTNAHDRLPEFFEYEPCPPHNAVWDFTPEEIDEVFNF
;
A
#
# COMPACT_ATOMS: atom_id res chain seq x y z
N MET A 1 -9.32 -4.52 -3.37
CA MET A 1 -9.07 -5.98 -3.26
C MET A 1 -9.44 -6.34 -1.84
N GLY A 2 -10.37 -7.29 -1.65
CA GLY A 2 -10.98 -7.57 -0.35
C GLY A 2 -11.98 -6.49 0.10
N GLY A 3 -13.22 -6.88 0.38
CA GLY A 3 -14.24 -6.02 0.99
C GLY A 3 -14.79 -4.89 0.11
N TYR A 4 -15.72 -4.11 0.68
CA TYR A 4 -16.29 -2.91 0.08
C TYR A 4 -15.75 -1.67 0.80
N VAL A 5 -15.21 -0.72 0.05
CA VAL A 5 -14.82 0.62 0.51
C VAL A 5 -15.44 1.61 -0.47
N ASP A 6 -16.06 2.66 0.06
CA ASP A 6 -16.65 3.71 -0.76
C ASP A 6 -15.54 4.57 -1.38
N PRO A 7 -15.35 4.55 -2.71
CA PRO A 7 -14.27 5.28 -3.36
C PRO A 7 -14.52 6.80 -3.39
N LEU A 8 -15.72 7.26 -3.04
CA LEU A 8 -16.08 8.68 -3.03
C LEU A 8 -15.97 9.32 -1.63
N LYS A 9 -15.42 8.59 -0.66
CA LYS A 9 -15.20 9.05 0.71
C LYS A 9 -13.74 9.00 1.08
N LYS A 10 -13.33 9.92 1.94
CA LYS A 10 -11.96 10.01 2.43
C LYS A 10 -11.65 9.01 3.54
N GLU A 11 -12.64 8.73 4.39
CA GLU A 11 -12.42 8.02 5.64
C GLU A 11 -11.83 6.63 5.40
N GLY A 12 -10.69 6.36 6.04
CA GLY A 12 -9.99 5.09 5.94
C GLY A 12 -9.14 4.89 4.67
N GLN A 13 -9.20 5.78 3.67
CA GLN A 13 -8.43 5.62 2.43
C GLN A 13 -6.92 5.76 2.64
N VAL A 14 -6.48 6.64 3.54
CA VAL A 14 -5.06 6.81 3.89
C VAL A 14 -4.50 5.51 4.50
N GLU A 15 -5.23 4.93 5.45
CA GLU A 15 -4.86 3.67 6.10
C GLU A 15 -4.91 2.49 5.10
N LEU A 16 -5.94 2.44 4.27
CA LEU A 16 -6.08 1.42 3.22
C LEU A 16 -4.90 1.48 2.24
N SER A 17 -4.58 2.68 1.73
CA SER A 17 -3.44 2.89 0.83
C SER A 17 -2.13 2.45 1.47
N ARG A 18 -1.87 2.87 2.72
CA ARG A 18 -0.70 2.47 3.50
C ARG A 18 -0.58 0.94 3.59
N ASN A 19 -1.65 0.28 4.04
CA ASN A 19 -1.65 -1.18 4.26
C ASN A 19 -1.46 -1.94 2.94
N LEU A 20 -2.06 -1.48 1.85
CA LEU A 20 -1.86 -2.06 0.52
C LEU A 20 -0.44 -1.87 0.00
N GLN A 21 0.18 -0.70 0.23
CA GLN A 21 1.58 -0.47 -0.13
C GLN A 21 2.52 -1.40 0.67
N ILE A 22 2.31 -1.55 1.99
CA ILE A 22 3.10 -2.46 2.84
C ILE A 22 2.99 -3.90 2.33
N ALA A 23 1.77 -4.38 2.09
CA ALA A 23 1.54 -5.74 1.59
C ALA A 23 2.17 -5.95 0.21
N THR A 24 2.04 -4.96 -0.69
CA THR A 24 2.60 -5.02 -2.04
C THR A 24 4.12 -5.07 -2.03
N ALA A 25 4.79 -4.21 -1.23
CA ALA A 25 6.24 -4.21 -1.10
C ALA A 25 6.78 -5.56 -0.60
N ALA A 26 6.08 -6.17 0.36
CA ALA A 26 6.43 -7.49 0.85
C ALA A 26 6.27 -8.58 -0.23
N VAL A 27 5.15 -8.59 -0.97
CA VAL A 27 4.90 -9.56 -2.05
C VAL A 27 5.89 -9.40 -3.20
N ASP A 28 6.18 -8.17 -3.63
CA ASP A 28 7.10 -7.91 -4.74
C ASP A 28 8.52 -8.46 -4.45
N SER A 29 8.94 -8.38 -3.18
CA SER A 29 10.21 -8.94 -2.71
C SER A 29 10.30 -10.47 -2.74
N THR A 30 9.18 -11.17 -2.95
CA THR A 30 9.14 -12.64 -3.09
C THR A 30 9.31 -13.11 -4.54
N GLY A 31 9.19 -12.19 -5.51
CA GLY A 31 9.14 -12.51 -6.95
C GLY A 31 7.78 -13.08 -7.41
N MET A 32 6.76 -13.09 -6.55
CA MET A 32 5.41 -13.51 -6.91
C MET A 32 4.67 -12.42 -7.67
N CYS A 33 3.83 -12.82 -8.63
CA CYS A 33 2.96 -11.89 -9.35
C CYS A 33 1.96 -11.23 -8.39
N LEU A 34 1.78 -9.91 -8.48
CA LEU A 34 0.82 -9.17 -7.66
C LEU A 34 -0.61 -9.71 -7.75
N PHE A 35 -0.98 -10.42 -8.83
CA PHE A 35 -2.31 -11.01 -8.98
C PHE A 35 -2.63 -12.09 -7.93
N ILE A 36 -1.64 -12.60 -7.19
CA ILE A 36 -1.96 -13.44 -6.02
C ILE A 36 -2.71 -12.67 -4.92
N ALA A 37 -2.61 -11.33 -4.90
CA ALA A 37 -3.28 -10.47 -3.92
C ALA A 37 -4.79 -10.70 -3.86
N PHE A 38 -5.44 -10.97 -4.99
CA PHE A 38 -6.87 -11.30 -5.01
C PHE A 38 -7.16 -12.58 -4.21
N ALA A 39 -6.38 -13.64 -4.42
CA ALA A 39 -6.59 -14.91 -3.75
C ALA A 39 -6.22 -14.84 -2.25
N ILE A 40 -5.07 -14.24 -1.91
CA ILE A 40 -4.59 -14.22 -0.52
C ILE A 40 -5.37 -13.25 0.37
N LEU A 41 -6.07 -12.27 -0.21
CA LEU A 41 -6.94 -11.34 0.54
C LEU A 41 -8.39 -11.83 0.63
N ASP A 42 -8.88 -12.60 -0.33
CA ASP A 42 -10.26 -13.11 -0.34
C ASP A 42 -10.41 -14.50 0.34
N ILE A 43 -9.34 -15.29 0.38
CA ILE A 43 -9.33 -16.64 0.98
C ILE A 43 -8.54 -16.60 2.29
N PRO A 44 -9.16 -16.87 3.47
CA PRO A 44 -8.49 -16.78 4.77
C PRO A 44 -7.20 -17.59 4.87
N GLU A 45 -7.16 -18.78 4.26
CA GLU A 45 -5.99 -19.66 4.25
C GLU A 45 -4.96 -19.28 3.18
N GLY A 46 -5.33 -18.42 2.22
CA GLY A 46 -4.50 -18.06 1.07
C GLY A 46 -3.22 -17.33 1.46
N PHE A 47 -3.32 -16.38 2.40
CA PHE A 47 -2.14 -15.67 2.91
C PHE A 47 -1.17 -16.61 3.64
N ASN A 48 -1.69 -17.50 4.49
CA ASN A 48 -0.86 -18.48 5.19
C ASN A 48 -0.17 -19.43 4.22
N ALA A 49 -0.85 -19.84 3.14
CA ALA A 49 -0.25 -20.70 2.11
C ALA A 49 0.95 -20.03 1.40
N LEU A 50 0.91 -18.71 1.17
CA LEU A 50 2.05 -17.96 0.63
C LEU A 50 3.25 -18.01 1.60
N VAL A 51 3.00 -17.75 2.89
CA VAL A 51 4.03 -17.76 3.93
C VAL A 51 4.63 -19.15 4.10
N ASP A 52 3.79 -20.19 4.17
CA ASP A 52 4.20 -21.59 4.28
C ASP A 52 5.05 -22.03 3.09
N MET A 53 4.69 -21.62 1.87
CA MET A 53 5.49 -21.90 0.67
C MET A 53 6.89 -21.28 0.76
N ILE A 54 6.99 -20.02 1.21
CA ILE A 54 8.29 -19.32 1.38
C ILE A 54 9.12 -20.01 2.47
N ASN A 55 8.50 -20.30 3.61
CA ASN A 55 9.15 -21.01 4.72
C ASN A 55 9.67 -22.38 4.29
N ALA A 56 8.86 -23.16 3.58
CA ALA A 56 9.25 -24.48 3.06
C ALA A 56 10.40 -24.39 2.04
N ARG A 57 10.41 -23.36 1.19
CA ARG A 57 11.45 -23.18 0.17
C ARG A 57 12.80 -22.81 0.77
N TYR A 58 12.82 -21.93 1.76
CA TYR A 58 14.05 -21.34 2.29
C TYR A 58 14.44 -21.84 3.69
N GLY A 59 13.64 -22.73 4.30
CA GLY A 59 13.87 -23.22 5.65
C GLY A 59 13.67 -22.13 6.72
N LEU A 60 12.74 -21.20 6.46
CA LEU A 60 12.45 -20.07 7.35
C LEU A 60 11.30 -20.40 8.31
N SER A 61 11.00 -19.45 9.20
CA SER A 61 9.86 -19.50 10.12
C SER A 61 9.19 -18.14 10.23
N LEU A 62 8.90 -17.55 9.06
CA LEU A 62 8.20 -16.28 8.93
C LEU A 62 6.77 -16.39 9.46
N THR A 63 6.34 -15.33 10.13
CA THR A 63 4.97 -15.09 10.56
C THR A 63 4.32 -13.98 9.71
N ALA A 64 3.01 -13.76 9.87
CA ALA A 64 2.31 -12.65 9.23
C ALA A 64 2.89 -11.28 9.62
N ASP A 65 3.29 -11.14 10.88
CA ASP A 65 3.90 -9.91 11.40
C ASP A 65 5.27 -9.65 10.76
N ASP A 66 6.05 -10.71 10.50
CA ASP A 66 7.33 -10.60 9.80
C ASP A 66 7.15 -10.09 8.36
N VAL A 67 6.12 -10.56 7.66
CA VAL A 67 5.79 -10.09 6.30
C VAL A 67 5.41 -8.61 6.32
N THR A 68 4.60 -8.19 7.30
CA THR A 68 4.22 -6.77 7.48
C THR A 68 5.44 -5.91 7.82
N ALA A 69 6.29 -6.39 8.73
CA ALA A 69 7.53 -5.71 9.12
C ALA A 69 8.49 -5.57 7.94
N LEU A 70 8.61 -6.60 7.10
CA LEU A 70 9.38 -6.57 5.85
C LEU A 70 8.89 -5.45 4.94
N GLY A 71 7.59 -5.42 4.62
CA GLY A 71 7.00 -4.36 3.79
C GLY A 71 7.26 -2.95 4.33
N LYS A 72 7.11 -2.74 5.65
CA LYS A 72 7.41 -1.45 6.29
C LYS A 72 8.89 -1.08 6.16
N SER A 73 9.80 -2.03 6.36
CA SER A 73 11.24 -1.79 6.25
C SER A 73 11.68 -1.41 4.83
N ILE A 74 11.08 -2.04 3.82
CA ILE A 74 11.32 -1.75 2.41
C ILE A 74 10.88 -0.31 2.10
N LEU A 75 9.63 0.04 2.42
CA LEU A 75 9.11 1.39 2.17
C LEU A 75 9.94 2.48 2.89
N LYS A 76 10.43 2.20 4.11
CA LYS A 76 11.34 3.11 4.83
C LYS A 76 12.67 3.28 4.09
N ALA A 77 13.24 2.20 3.58
CA ALA A 77 14.49 2.24 2.82
C ALA A 77 14.33 3.01 1.50
N GLU A 78 13.26 2.73 0.74
CA GLU A 78 12.93 3.41 -0.52
C GLU A 78 12.71 4.91 -0.30
N ARG A 79 11.95 5.29 0.73
CA ARG A 79 11.72 6.71 1.05
C ARG A 79 12.98 7.40 1.56
N ALA A 80 13.83 6.73 2.34
CA ALA A 80 15.12 7.28 2.74
C ALA A 80 16.03 7.54 1.53
N PHE A 81 16.02 6.63 0.55
CA PHE A 81 16.73 6.82 -0.72
C PHE A 81 16.18 8.03 -1.49
N ASN A 82 14.86 8.16 -1.64
CA ASN A 82 14.24 9.28 -2.33
C ASN A 82 14.52 10.62 -1.61
N ALA A 83 14.46 10.64 -0.28
CA ALA A 83 14.80 11.83 0.51
C ALA A 83 16.26 12.23 0.31
N ALA A 84 17.19 11.27 0.26
CA ALA A 84 18.59 11.55 -0.05
C ALA A 84 18.79 12.07 -1.48
N ALA A 85 17.90 11.72 -2.41
CA ALA A 85 17.85 12.26 -3.77
C ALA A 85 17.16 13.64 -3.87
N GLY A 86 16.66 14.20 -2.75
CA GLY A 86 16.03 15.53 -2.69
C GLY A 86 14.50 15.54 -2.78
N PHE A 87 13.85 14.37 -2.74
CA PHE A 87 12.39 14.32 -2.67
C PHE A 87 11.89 14.78 -1.29
N THR A 88 10.77 15.50 -1.31
CA THR A 88 10.08 16.05 -0.15
C THR A 88 8.60 15.76 -0.28
N ASN A 89 7.81 16.00 0.77
CA ASN A 89 6.35 15.84 0.73
C ASN A 89 5.67 16.69 -0.37
N ALA A 90 6.29 17.79 -0.82
CA ALA A 90 5.80 18.57 -1.96
C ALA A 90 5.74 17.77 -3.27
N HIS A 91 6.48 16.67 -3.39
CA HIS A 91 6.46 15.77 -4.55
C HIS A 91 5.37 14.70 -4.46
N ASP A 92 4.74 14.54 -3.29
CA ASP A 92 3.64 13.59 -3.04
C ASP A 92 2.28 14.29 -3.26
N ARG A 93 2.17 15.13 -4.30
CA ARG A 93 0.96 15.91 -4.62
C ARG A 93 0.46 15.57 -6.02
N LEU A 94 -0.86 15.50 -6.18
CA LEU A 94 -1.49 15.30 -7.49
C LEU A 94 -1.44 16.60 -8.32
N PRO A 95 -1.53 16.49 -9.65
CA PRO A 95 -1.75 17.66 -10.50
C PRO A 95 -2.97 18.49 -10.08
N GLU A 96 -2.89 19.81 -10.20
CA GLU A 96 -3.91 20.75 -9.69
C GLU A 96 -5.32 20.53 -10.29
N PHE A 97 -5.42 20.00 -11.51
CA PHE A 97 -6.71 19.75 -12.15
C PHE A 97 -7.56 18.73 -11.36
N PHE A 98 -6.94 17.83 -10.57
CA PHE A 98 -7.68 16.93 -9.71
C PHE A 98 -8.48 17.68 -8.63
N GLU A 99 -8.01 18.84 -8.17
CA GLU A 99 -8.67 19.67 -7.15
C GLU A 99 -9.78 20.57 -7.74
N TYR A 100 -9.65 20.96 -9.02
CA TYR A 100 -10.52 21.97 -9.64
C TYR A 100 -11.52 21.42 -10.66
N GLU A 101 -11.18 20.32 -11.35
CA GLU A 101 -11.98 19.78 -12.44
C GLU A 101 -12.83 18.60 -11.96
N PRO A 102 -14.16 18.76 -11.79
CA PRO A 102 -15.02 17.65 -11.39
C PRO A 102 -15.09 16.60 -12.49
N CYS A 103 -14.96 15.31 -12.12
CA CYS A 103 -15.02 14.20 -13.05
C CYS A 103 -16.44 13.58 -13.14
N PRO A 104 -17.16 13.69 -14.27
CA PRO A 104 -18.47 13.06 -14.43
C PRO A 104 -18.39 11.52 -14.39
N PRO A 105 -19.45 10.81 -13.96
CA PRO A 105 -20.77 11.35 -13.58
C PRO A 105 -20.84 11.78 -12.10
N HIS A 106 -19.88 11.38 -11.27
CA HIS A 106 -19.89 11.64 -9.83
C HIS A 106 -19.58 13.10 -9.48
N ASN A 107 -18.93 13.83 -10.40
CA ASN A 107 -18.49 15.21 -10.24
C ASN A 107 -17.65 15.43 -8.98
N ALA A 108 -16.93 14.39 -8.54
CA ALA A 108 -16.00 14.46 -7.44
C ALA A 108 -14.72 15.16 -7.88
N VAL A 109 -14.10 15.86 -6.93
CA VAL A 109 -12.75 16.42 -7.02
C VAL A 109 -11.90 15.80 -5.91
N TRP A 110 -10.59 15.85 -6.07
CA TRP A 110 -9.65 15.51 -5.02
C TRP A 110 -9.78 16.49 -3.87
N ASP A 111 -10.19 16.00 -2.71
CA ASP A 111 -10.51 16.82 -1.57
C ASP A 111 -9.53 16.62 -0.40
N PHE A 112 -8.58 15.68 -0.48
CA PHE A 112 -7.57 15.45 0.57
C PHE A 112 -6.62 16.64 0.74
N THR A 113 -6.36 17.02 2.00
CA THR A 113 -5.35 18.04 2.29
C THR A 113 -3.94 17.46 2.19
N PRO A 114 -2.92 18.30 1.95
CA PRO A 114 -1.52 17.91 2.01
C PRO A 114 -1.15 17.12 3.28
N GLU A 115 -1.65 17.54 4.44
CA GLU A 115 -1.38 16.92 5.73
C GLU A 115 -2.01 15.53 5.84
N GLU A 116 -3.22 15.32 5.32
CA GLU A 116 -3.87 14.00 5.28
C GLU A 116 -3.04 13.00 4.46
N ILE A 117 -2.40 13.47 3.38
CA ILE A 117 -1.52 12.64 2.53
C ILE A 117 -0.18 12.37 3.18
N ASP A 118 0.36 13.34 3.92
CA ASP A 118 1.64 13.17 4.61
C ASP A 118 1.57 12.09 5.71
N GLU A 119 0.37 11.76 6.19
CA GLU A 119 0.17 10.67 7.14
C GLU A 119 0.39 9.28 6.54
N VAL A 120 0.38 9.08 5.21
CA VAL A 120 0.44 7.74 4.57
C VAL A 120 1.62 6.91 5.09
N PHE A 121 2.78 7.52 5.34
CA PHE A 121 4.00 6.80 5.74
C PHE A 121 4.32 6.85 7.25
N ASN A 122 3.38 7.27 8.09
CA ASN A 122 3.55 7.32 9.54
C ASN A 122 3.40 5.94 10.19
N PHE A 123 4.46 5.11 10.12
CA PHE A 123 4.56 3.77 10.74
C PHE A 123 6.00 3.33 11.00
#